data_AF-A0A7X8M5Q8-F1
#
_entry.id   AF-A0A7X8M5Q8-F1
#
_cell.length_a   1.000
_cell.length_b   1.000
_cell.length_c   1.000
_cell.angle_alpha   90.00
_cell.angle_beta   90.00
_cell.angle_gamma   90.00
#
_symmetry.space_group_name_H-M   'P 1'
#
loop_
_entity.id
_entity.type
_entity.pdbx_description
1 polymer ?
#
loop_
_entity_poly.entity_id
_entity_poly.type
_entity_poly.pdbx_seq_one_letter_code
_entity_poly.pdbx_strand_id
1 'polypeptide(L)'
;MQRLGILFGNPTRLTVTTENGYVPQIVNGRLISSENGIYEYDINLAHTPVRDLLSQLSEAKGVRDAEIRKAPIELVIAGLYKTWSISDKSKKRSQAKSFA
;
A
#
# COMPACT_ATOMS: atom_id res chain seq x y z
N MET A 1 3.84 -22.88 5.46
CA MET A 1 3.54 -21.93 4.35
C MET A 1 3.46 -20.52 4.92
N GLN A 2 4.36 -19.61 4.52
CA GLN A 2 4.24 -18.20 4.91
C GLN A 2 3.24 -17.51 3.95
N ARG A 3 2.26 -16.80 4.51
CA ARG A 3 1.23 -16.10 3.73
C ARG A 3 1.83 -14.86 3.08
N LEU A 4 1.60 -14.69 1.77
CA LEU A 4 2.11 -13.59 0.93
C LEU A 4 1.85 -12.19 1.52
N GLY A 5 0.73 -12.02 2.24
CA GLY A 5 0.34 -10.74 2.86
C GLY A 5 1.28 -10.25 3.95
N ILE A 6 2.03 -11.14 4.62
CA ILE A 6 2.95 -10.78 5.72
C ILE A 6 4.24 -10.14 5.18
N LEU A 7 4.67 -10.51 3.97
CA LEU A 7 5.93 -10.00 3.40
C LEU A 7 5.81 -8.56 2.84
N PHE A 8 4.59 -8.12 2.51
CA PHE A 8 4.32 -6.83 1.86
C PHE A 8 3.32 -5.95 2.60
N GLY A 9 2.87 -6.35 3.80
CA GLY A 9 1.96 -5.59 4.65
C GLY A 9 0.53 -5.41 4.10
N ASN A 10 0.05 -6.38 3.31
CA ASN A 10 -1.28 -6.30 2.68
C ASN A 10 -1.43 -5.06 1.76
N PRO A 11 -0.75 -5.03 0.60
CA PRO A 11 -0.85 -3.94 -0.35
C PRO A 11 -2.29 -3.81 -0.86
N THR A 12 -2.84 -2.61 -0.70
CA THR A 12 -4.27 -2.33 -0.84
C THR A 12 -4.46 -1.07 -1.66
N ARG A 13 -5.45 -1.07 -2.55
CA ARG A 13 -5.91 0.10 -3.27
C ARG A 13 -7.10 0.67 -2.51
N LEU A 14 -7.05 1.97 -2.21
CA LEU A 14 -8.19 2.72 -1.70
C LEU A 14 -8.64 3.68 -2.79
N THR A 15 -9.92 3.67 -3.13
CA THR A 15 -10.54 4.68 -3.99
C THR A 15 -11.50 5.49 -3.13
N VAL A 16 -11.39 6.82 -3.16
CA VAL A 16 -12.28 7.72 -2.42
C VAL A 16 -12.96 8.66 -3.39
N THR A 17 -14.28 8.70 -3.36
CA THR A 17 -15.08 9.66 -4.12
C THR A 17 -15.49 10.79 -3.20
N THR A 18 -15.30 12.03 -3.63
CA THR A 18 -15.67 13.23 -2.86
C THR A 18 -16.56 14.17 -3.65
N GLU A 19 -17.37 14.94 -2.93
CA GLU A 19 -18.00 16.14 -3.47
C GLU A 19 -17.01 17.29 -3.57
N ASN A 20 -17.21 18.15 -4.58
CA ASN A 20 -16.56 19.46 -4.69
C ASN A 20 -15.01 19.44 -4.75
N GLY A 21 -14.42 18.29 -5.07
CA GLY A 21 -12.98 18.14 -5.34
C GLY A 21 -12.09 18.27 -4.11
N TYR A 22 -12.62 18.04 -2.90
CA TYR A 22 -11.78 17.98 -1.70
C TYR A 22 -10.90 16.73 -1.75
N VAL A 23 -9.58 16.90 -1.67
CA VAL A 23 -8.64 15.77 -1.67
C VAL A 23 -8.46 15.24 -0.25
N PRO A 24 -8.91 14.01 0.07
CA PRO A 24 -8.75 13.44 1.41
C PRO A 24 -7.28 13.24 1.75
N GLN A 25 -6.85 13.65 2.95
CA GLN A 25 -5.51 13.36 3.44
C GLN A 25 -5.52 12.01 4.14
N ILE A 26 -4.87 11.00 3.56
CA ILE A 26 -4.81 9.64 4.10
C ILE A 26 -3.41 9.36 4.63
N VAL A 27 -3.31 9.11 5.94
CA VAL A 27 -2.06 8.79 6.63
C VAL A 27 -1.50 7.46 6.11
N ASN A 28 -0.22 7.48 5.74
CA ASN A 28 0.48 6.39 5.06
C ASN A 28 -0.16 5.96 3.72
N GLY A 29 -1.06 6.78 3.16
CA GLY A 29 -1.59 6.62 1.83
C GLY A 29 -0.73 7.38 0.83
N ARG A 30 -0.34 6.73 -0.26
CA ARG A 30 0.30 7.40 -1.41
C ARG A 30 -0.76 7.64 -2.47
N LEU A 31 -1.04 8.91 -2.80
CA LEU A 31 -1.92 9.25 -3.92
C LEU A 31 -1.30 8.78 -5.25
N ILE A 32 -2.12 8.15 -6.09
CA ILE A 32 -1.74 7.54 -7.36
C ILE A 32 -2.45 8.21 -8.53
N SER A 33 -3.73 8.54 -8.34
CA SER A 33 -4.53 9.26 -9.33
C SER A 33 -5.52 10.19 -8.64
N SER A 34 -5.90 11.25 -9.36
CA SER A 34 -6.87 12.27 -8.93
C SER A 34 -7.62 12.75 -10.16
N GLU A 35 -8.83 12.29 -10.34
CA GLU A 35 -9.63 12.60 -11.53
C GLU A 35 -11.11 12.75 -11.15
N ASN A 36 -11.72 13.87 -11.53
CA ASN A 36 -13.16 14.12 -11.39
C ASN A 36 -13.74 13.84 -9.97
N GLY A 37 -12.99 14.20 -8.92
CA GLY A 37 -13.40 13.99 -7.53
C GLY A 37 -13.20 12.56 -7.02
N ILE A 38 -12.57 11.69 -7.82
CA ILE A 38 -12.15 10.34 -7.46
C ILE A 38 -10.64 10.35 -7.22
N TYR A 39 -10.23 9.82 -6.07
CA TYR A 39 -8.84 9.78 -5.63
C TYR A 39 -8.43 8.35 -5.33
N GLU A 40 -7.38 7.86 -5.96
CA GLU A 40 -6.85 6.53 -5.69
C GLU A 40 -5.55 6.59 -4.93
N TYR A 41 -5.44 5.74 -3.90
CA TYR A 41 -4.29 5.64 -3.05
C TYR A 41 -3.75 4.20 -3.04
N ASP A 42 -2.43 4.07 -3.03
CA ASP A 42 -1.77 2.87 -2.49
C ASP A 42 -1.68 3.00 -0.97
N ILE A 43 -2.21 2.01 -0.26
CA ILE A 43 -2.13 1.94 1.21
C ILE A 43 -1.62 0.57 1.65
N ASN A 44 -1.00 0.54 2.83
CA ASN A 44 -0.58 -0.68 3.49
C ASN A 44 -1.39 -0.85 4.78
N LEU A 45 -2.31 -1.81 4.78
CA LEU A 45 -3.22 -2.03 5.91
C LEU A 45 -2.54 -2.64 7.15
N ALA A 46 -1.28 -3.10 7.04
CA ALA A 46 -0.49 -3.45 8.22
C ALA A 46 0.02 -2.21 8.98
N HIS A 47 0.16 -1.07 8.30
CA HIS A 47 0.60 0.20 8.92
C HIS A 47 -0.56 1.15 9.22
N THR A 48 -1.64 1.07 8.44
CA THR A 48 -2.89 1.80 8.69
C THR A 48 -4.02 0.78 8.85
N PRO A 49 -4.29 0.30 10.08
CA PRO A 49 -5.39 -0.61 10.34
C PRO A 49 -6.72 -0.07 9.78
N VAL A 50 -7.59 -0.97 9.33
CA VAL A 50 -8.89 -0.60 8.72
C VAL A 50 -9.69 0.36 9.61
N ARG A 51 -9.67 0.16 10.93
CA ARG A 51 -10.34 1.05 11.89
C ARG A 51 -9.83 2.49 11.80
N ASP A 52 -8.50 2.67 11.75
CA ASP A 52 -7.88 3.99 11.73
C ASP A 52 -8.09 4.65 10.36
N LEU A 53 -8.08 3.87 9.28
CA LEU A 53 -8.45 4.33 7.95
C LEU A 53 -9.90 4.84 7.92
N LEU A 54 -10.85 4.09 8.48
CA LEU A 54 -12.25 4.48 8.53
C LEU A 54 -12.45 5.73 9.39
N SER A 55 -11.70 5.90 10.49
CA SER A 55 -11.71 7.13 11.28
C SER A 55 -11.29 8.34 10.44
N GLN A 56 -10.16 8.23 9.73
CA GLN A 56 -9.67 9.29 8.85
C GLN A 56 -10.68 9.65 7.76
N LEU A 57 -11.29 8.64 7.13
CA LEU A 57 -12.31 8.85 6.10
C LEU A 57 -13.58 9.53 6.65
N SER A 58 -13.96 9.22 7.89
CA SER A 58 -15.12 9.85 8.55
C SER A 58 -14.90 11.33 8.89
N GLU A 59 -13.65 11.72 9.14
CA GLU A 59 -13.24 13.09 9.43
C GLU A 59 -12.92 13.88 8.16
N ALA A 60 -12.68 13.19 7.04
CA ALA A 60 -12.35 13.80 5.76
C ALA A 60 -13.56 14.50 5.14
N LYS A 61 -13.36 15.78 4.80
CA LYS A 61 -14.41 16.62 4.23
C LYS A 61 -14.86 16.12 2.85
N GLY A 62 -16.17 16.01 2.68
CA GLY A 62 -16.79 15.78 1.37
C GLY A 62 -16.70 14.34 0.87
N VAL A 63 -16.17 13.38 1.66
CA VAL A 63 -16.19 11.96 1.29
C VAL A 63 -17.63 11.48 1.13
N ARG A 64 -17.93 10.91 -0.03
CA ARG A 64 -19.21 10.27 -0.35
C ARG A 64 -19.14 8.77 -0.32
N ASP A 65 -18.05 8.24 -0.85
CA ASP A 65 -17.86 6.82 -1.02
C ASP A 65 -16.38 6.48 -0.87
N ALA A 66 -16.11 5.29 -0.34
CA ALA A 66 -14.76 4.78 -0.15
C ALA A 66 -14.75 3.28 -0.41
N GLU A 67 -13.91 2.85 -1.35
CA GLU A 67 -13.77 1.46 -1.73
C GLU A 67 -12.36 0.95 -1.43
N ILE A 68 -12.30 -0.21 -0.76
CA ILE A 68 -11.05 -0.89 -0.41
C ILE A 68 -10.93 -2.16 -1.27
N ARG A 69 -9.90 -2.20 -2.12
CA ARG A 69 -9.61 -3.33 -3.01
C ARG A 69 -8.22 -3.89 -2.75
N LYS A 70 -8.00 -5.15 -3.09
CA LYS A 70 -6.63 -5.69 -3.15
C LYS A 70 -5.82 -4.89 -4.19
N ALA A 71 -4.52 -4.74 -3.95
CA ALA A 71 -3.65 -4.20 -4.98
C ALA A 71 -3.66 -5.08 -6.25
N PRO A 72 -3.44 -4.49 -7.44
CA PRO A 72 -3.24 -5.23 -8.68
C PRO A 72 -2.19 -6.34 -8.53
N ILE A 73 -2.43 -7.49 -9.18
CA ILE A 73 -1.58 -8.68 -9.06
C ILE A 73 -0.15 -8.41 -9.54
N GLU A 74 0.01 -7.53 -10.53
CA GLU A 74 1.28 -7.11 -11.10
C GLU A 74 2.17 -6.44 -10.04
N LEU A 75 1.57 -5.64 -9.15
CA LEU A 75 2.30 -5.00 -8.06
C LEU A 75 2.74 -6.01 -7.00
N VAL A 76 1.91 -7.02 -6.75
CA VAL A 76 2.25 -8.13 -5.85
C VAL A 76 3.44 -8.93 -6.42
N ILE A 77 3.38 -9.27 -7.71
CA ILE A 77 4.46 -9.99 -8.42
C ILE A 77 5.75 -9.16 -8.39
N ALA A 78 5.69 -7.87 -8.73
CA ALA A 78 6.84 -6.98 -8.70
C ALA A 78 7.46 -6.88 -7.29
N GLY A 79 6.63 -6.86 -6.25
CA GLY A 79 7.07 -6.95 -4.87
C GLY A 79 7.87 -8.22 -4.59
N LEU A 80 7.35 -9.39 -5.01
CA LEU A 80 8.01 -10.69 -4.80
C LEU A 80 9.40 -10.73 -5.44
N TYR A 81 9.52 -10.30 -6.70
CA TYR A 81 10.81 -10.24 -7.39
C TYR A 81 11.79 -9.31 -6.68
N LYS A 82 11.34 -8.14 -6.22
CA LYS A 82 12.20 -7.22 -5.46
C LYS A 82 12.73 -7.87 -4.19
N THR A 83 11.87 -8.49 -3.39
CA THR A 83 12.29 -9.12 -2.12
C THR A 83 13.24 -10.28 -2.36
N TRP A 84 12.99 -11.10 -3.38
CA TRP A 84 13.91 -12.18 -3.75
C TRP A 84 15.28 -11.65 -4.15
N SER A 85 15.33 -10.61 -5.00
CA SER A 85 16.60 -10.01 -5.42
C SER A 85 17.44 -9.45 -4.26
N ILE A 86 16.79 -8.95 -3.19
CA ILE A 86 17.47 -8.46 -1.99
C ILE A 86 18.04 -9.61 -1.17
N SER A 87 17.28 -10.71 -1.02
CA SER A 87 17.71 -11.93 -0.32
C SER A 87 18.94 -12.56 -0.98
N ASP A 88 19.01 -12.57 -2.31
CA ASP A 88 20.17 -13.11 -3.02
C ASP A 88 21.42 -12.24 -2.82
N LYS A 89 21.26 -10.90 -2.77
CA LYS A 89 22.36 -9.97 -2.49
C LYS A 89 22.87 -10.08 -1.05
N SER A 90 21.98 -10.30 -0.07
CA SER A 90 22.39 -10.44 1.32
C SER A 90 23.20 -11.72 1.55
N LYS A 91 22.79 -12.85 0.95
CA LYS A 91 23.55 -14.11 1.01
C LYS A 91 24.96 -13.99 0.42
N LYS A 92 25.12 -13.35 -0.74
CA LYS A 92 26.44 -13.14 -1.37
C LYS A 92 27.38 -12.28 -0.53
N ARG A 93 26.87 -11.24 0.14
CA ARG A 93 27.67 -10.39 1.05
C ARG A 93 28.12 -11.12 2.31
N SER A 94 27.29 -12.00 2.87
CA SER A 94 27.66 -12.77 4.06
C SER A 94 28.72 -13.84 3.76
N GLN A 95 28.68 -14.45 2.57
CA GLN A 95 29.69 -15.43 2.15
C GLN A 95 31.04 -14.78 1.85
N ALA A 96 31.06 -13.59 1.23
CA ALA A 96 32.30 -12.85 0.95
C ALA A 96 33.05 -12.36 2.20
N LYS A 97 32.34 -12.16 3.33
CA LYS A 97 32.93 -11.76 4.62
C LYS A 97 33.48 -12.92 5.46
N SER A 98 33.20 -14.17 5.08
CA SER A 98 33.67 -15.36 5.82
C SER A 98 35.06 -15.83 5.37
N PHE A 99 35.63 -15.20 4.35
CA PHE A 99 36.94 -15.54 3.76
C PHE A 99 37.97 -14.40 3.89
N ALA A 100 37.68 -13.38 4.69
CA ALA A 100 38.58 -12.29 5.06
C ALA A 100 38.71 -12.26 6.59
#